data_AF-A0A8C7NTR4-F1
#
_entry.id   AF-A0A8C7NTR4-F1
#
_cell.length_a   1.000
_cell.length_b   1.000
_cell.length_c   1.000
_cell.angle_alpha   90.00
_cell.angle_beta   90.00
_cell.angle_gamma   90.00
#
_symmetry.space_group_name_H-M   'P 1'
#
loop_
_entity.id
_entity.type
_entity.pdbx_description
1 polymer ?
#
loop_
_entity_poly.entity_id
_entity_poly.type
_entity_poly.pdbx_seq_one_letter_code
_entity_poly.pdbx_strand_id
1 'polypeptide(L)'
;MVSDEYEQLSSEALEAARICANKYMVKTCGKDGFHIRVRLHPFHVIRINKMLSCAGADRLQTGMRGAFGKPLGTVARVRIGQVIMSVRTKASNKEHIIEALRRAKFKFPGRQKIHMSKKYGFTKFNAVDFDQMMAEKRVIPDGCGVKYIPSTGPLARWKKIHAI
;
A
#
# COMPACT_ATOMS: atom_id res chain seq x y z
N MET A 1 3.68 -0.53 6.75
CA MET A 1 3.44 0.81 7.35
C MET A 1 1.95 1.07 7.40
N VAL A 2 1.47 1.56 8.54
CA VAL A 2 0.07 1.72 8.90
C VAL A 2 -0.16 3.16 9.37
N SER A 3 -1.30 3.78 9.02
CA SER A 3 -1.68 5.08 9.58
C SER A 3 -2.27 4.91 10.98
N ASP A 4 -1.89 5.80 11.90
CA ASP A 4 -2.46 5.91 13.25
C ASP A 4 -3.53 7.01 13.33
N GLU A 5 -3.86 7.62 12.20
CA GLU A 5 -4.77 8.78 12.12
C GLU A 5 -5.88 8.55 11.09
N TYR A 6 -6.98 9.29 11.26
CA TYR A 6 -8.04 9.37 10.26
C TYR A 6 -7.78 10.61 9.39
N GLU A 7 -7.31 10.38 8.16
CA GLU A 7 -6.75 11.45 7.33
C GLU A 7 -6.98 11.20 5.84
N GLN A 8 -6.70 12.23 5.03
CA GLN A 8 -6.69 12.14 3.58
C GLN A 8 -5.26 12.29 3.08
N LEU A 9 -4.72 11.22 2.49
CA LEU A 9 -3.38 11.21 1.92
C LEU A 9 -3.44 11.58 0.44
N SER A 10 -2.79 12.68 0.06
CA SER A 10 -2.71 13.11 -1.33
C SER A 10 -2.00 12.08 -2.22
N SER A 11 -2.40 11.99 -3.48
CA SER A 11 -1.72 11.14 -4.48
C SER A 11 -0.23 11.46 -4.64
N GLU A 12 0.12 12.74 -4.50
CA GLU A 12 1.48 13.27 -4.55
C GLU A 12 2.32 12.76 -3.38
N ALA A 13 1.77 12.78 -2.16
CA ALA A 13 2.42 12.19 -0.98
C ALA A 13 2.61 10.67 -1.12
N LEU A 14 1.62 9.96 -1.68
CA LEU A 14 1.74 8.52 -1.94
C LEU A 14 2.89 8.22 -2.90
N GLU A 15 3.03 9.01 -3.98
CA GLU A 15 4.10 8.83 -4.96
C GLU A 15 5.47 9.24 -4.39
N ALA A 16 5.55 10.36 -3.65
CA ALA A 16 6.78 10.78 -2.98
C ALA A 16 7.28 9.70 -2.00
N ALA A 17 6.37 9.10 -1.22
CA ALA A 17 6.70 8.01 -0.30
C ALA A 17 7.17 6.75 -1.04
N ARG A 18 6.51 6.39 -2.15
CA ARG A 18 6.87 5.25 -2.99
C ARG A 18 8.28 5.42 -3.58
N ILE A 19 8.58 6.58 -4.17
CA ILE A 19 9.90 6.89 -4.72
C ILE A 19 10.96 6.86 -3.61
N CYS A 20 10.67 7.46 -2.45
CA CYS A 20 11.60 7.51 -1.33
C CYS A 20 11.98 6.10 -0.84
N ALA A 21 11.00 5.23 -0.62
CA ALA A 21 11.24 3.85 -0.24
C ALA A 21 12.00 3.09 -1.34
N ASN A 22 11.57 3.21 -2.60
CA ASN A 22 12.18 2.52 -3.73
C ASN A 22 13.66 2.90 -3.91
N LYS A 23 13.99 4.20 -3.88
CA LYS A 23 15.36 4.68 -4.07
C LYS A 23 16.31 4.13 -3.01
N TYR A 24 15.87 4.08 -1.75
CA TYR A 24 16.69 3.51 -0.67
C TYR A 24 16.85 1.99 -0.81
N MET A 25 15.77 1.28 -1.11
CA MET A 25 15.79 -0.18 -1.24
C MET A 25 16.61 -0.65 -2.46
N VAL A 26 16.52 0.05 -3.60
CA VAL A 26 17.35 -0.27 -4.78
C VAL A 26 18.83 -0.09 -4.47
N LYS A 27 19.20 0.97 -3.74
CA LYS A 27 20.60 1.25 -3.37
C LYS A 27 21.17 0.20 -2.41
N THR A 28 20.36 -0.31 -1.48
CA THR A 28 20.82 -1.16 -0.37
C THR A 28 20.64 -2.65 -0.64
N CYS A 29 19.51 -3.04 -1.21
CA CYS A 29 19.12 -4.44 -1.41
C CYS A 29 19.15 -4.88 -2.87
N GLY A 30 19.44 -3.97 -3.80
CA GLY A 30 19.31 -4.21 -5.24
C GLY A 30 17.85 -4.20 -5.72
N LYS A 31 17.67 -4.07 -7.04
CA LYS A 31 16.34 -3.95 -7.67
C LYS A 31 15.46 -5.19 -7.45
N ASP A 32 16.06 -6.37 -7.45
CA ASP A 32 15.35 -7.65 -7.34
C ASP A 32 15.24 -8.14 -5.88
N GLY A 33 15.78 -7.37 -4.92
CA GLY A 33 15.81 -7.74 -3.51
C GLY A 33 14.49 -7.54 -2.77
N PHE A 34 13.49 -6.92 -3.39
CA PHE A 34 12.25 -6.53 -2.73
C PHE A 34 11.04 -6.39 -3.67
N HIS A 35 9.85 -6.41 -3.08
CA HIS A 35 8.60 -6.05 -3.73
C HIS A 35 7.85 -5.04 -2.85
N ILE A 36 7.70 -3.79 -3.33
CA ILE A 36 6.89 -2.75 -2.67
C ILE A 36 5.49 -2.75 -3.28
N ARG A 37 4.45 -2.68 -2.44
CA ARG A 37 3.06 -2.44 -2.84
C ARG A 37 2.45 -1.32 -2.02
N VAL A 38 2.05 -0.24 -2.68
CA VAL A 38 1.15 0.76 -2.10
C VAL A 38 -0.24 0.14 -2.06
N ARG A 39 -0.85 0.10 -0.88
CA ARG A 39 -2.14 -0.58 -0.64
C ARG A 39 -3.32 0.37 -0.85
N LEU A 40 -3.09 1.66 -0.64
CA LEU A 40 -4.07 2.72 -0.83
C LEU A 40 -4.14 3.14 -2.29
N HIS A 41 -5.34 3.51 -2.72
CA HIS A 41 -5.60 4.08 -4.03
C HIS A 41 -6.36 5.40 -3.86
N PRO A 42 -5.92 6.49 -4.51
CA PRO A 42 -6.54 7.80 -4.34
C PRO A 42 -7.77 7.94 -5.24
N PHE A 43 -8.91 7.43 -4.76
CA PHE A 43 -10.18 7.50 -5.51
C PHE A 43 -11.02 8.74 -5.18
N HIS A 44 -10.75 9.42 -4.06
CA HIS A 44 -11.53 10.58 -3.68
C HIS A 44 -10.97 11.84 -4.36
N VAL A 45 -11.81 12.60 -5.04
CA VAL A 45 -11.40 13.84 -5.73
C VAL A 45 -11.70 15.03 -4.82
N ILE A 46 -10.67 15.81 -4.49
CA ILE A 46 -10.81 17.07 -3.76
C ILE A 46 -11.15 18.20 -4.73
N ARG A 47 -11.91 19.18 -4.22
CA ARG A 47 -12.38 20.32 -4.99
C ARG A 47 -11.81 21.62 -4.44
N ILE A 48 -11.59 22.58 -5.33
CA ILE A 48 -11.11 23.92 -4.99
C ILE A 48 -12.06 24.97 -5.57
N ASN A 49 -12.48 25.93 -4.74
CA ASN A 49 -13.01 27.20 -5.20
C ASN A 49 -11.83 28.16 -5.33
N LYS A 50 -11.32 28.37 -6.55
CA LYS A 50 -10.08 29.13 -6.77
C LYS A 50 -10.33 30.62 -6.51
N MET A 51 -9.64 31.17 -5.51
CA MET A 51 -9.55 32.61 -5.29
C MET A 51 -8.50 33.21 -6.24
N LEU A 52 -8.79 34.37 -6.81
CA LEU A 52 -7.85 35.12 -7.63
C LEU A 52 -6.96 35.98 -6.72
N SER A 53 -5.65 35.77 -6.81
CA SER A 53 -4.66 36.58 -6.09
C SER A 53 -4.04 37.60 -7.05
N CYS A 54 -4.81 38.59 -7.47
CA CYS A 54 -4.33 39.72 -8.28
C CYS A 54 -4.98 41.03 -7.83
N ALA A 55 -4.35 42.18 -8.14
CA ALA A 55 -4.93 43.49 -7.84
C ALA A 55 -6.26 43.67 -8.59
N GLY A 56 -7.31 44.10 -7.89
CA GLY A 56 -8.65 44.19 -8.46
C GLY A 56 -9.40 42.85 -8.58
N ALA A 57 -8.93 41.78 -7.93
CA ALA A 57 -9.59 40.47 -7.90
C ALA A 57 -11.03 40.53 -7.37
N ASP A 58 -11.33 41.48 -6.48
CA ASP A 58 -12.66 41.76 -5.95
C ASP A 58 -13.68 42.07 -7.06
N ARG A 59 -13.23 42.68 -8.16
CA ARG A 59 -14.09 43.03 -9.31
C ARG A 59 -14.31 41.87 -10.27
N LEU A 60 -13.39 40.91 -10.28
CA LEU A 60 -13.36 39.81 -11.25
C LEU A 60 -13.89 38.50 -10.67
N GLN A 61 -13.89 38.34 -9.35
CA GLN A 61 -14.31 37.12 -8.69
C GLN A 61 -15.69 37.25 -8.05
N THR A 62 -16.49 36.18 -8.13
CA THR A 62 -17.80 36.09 -7.48
C THR A 62 -17.76 35.81 -5.98
N GLY A 63 -16.57 35.83 -5.36
CA GLY A 63 -16.36 35.47 -3.97
C GLY A 63 -16.89 34.06 -3.65
N MET A 64 -17.87 33.98 -2.74
CA MET A 64 -18.52 32.73 -2.32
C MET A 64 -19.82 32.42 -3.07
N ARG A 65 -20.26 33.28 -4.00
CA ARG A 65 -21.45 32.98 -4.82
C ARG A 65 -21.11 31.85 -5.79
N GLY A 66 -21.86 30.74 -5.71
CA GLY A 66 -21.60 29.53 -6.51
C GLY A 66 -20.34 28.77 -6.07
N ALA A 67 -20.03 28.73 -4.77
CA ALA A 67 -18.77 28.20 -4.22
C ALA A 67 -18.49 26.70 -4.41
N PHE A 68 -19.27 25.97 -5.21
CA PHE A 68 -18.98 24.56 -5.47
C PHE A 68 -17.70 24.44 -6.32
N GLY A 69 -16.64 23.95 -5.70
CA GLY A 69 -15.32 23.92 -6.30
C GLY A 69 -15.21 22.98 -7.50
N LYS A 70 -14.26 23.30 -8.39
CA LYS A 70 -13.85 22.41 -9.48
C LYS A 70 -12.90 21.33 -8.94
N PRO A 71 -12.90 20.11 -9.50
CA PRO A 71 -11.95 19.07 -9.10
C PRO A 71 -10.51 19.53 -9.31
N LEU A 72 -9.63 19.28 -8.33
CA LEU A 72 -8.21 19.69 -8.38
C LEU A 72 -7.25 18.51 -8.32
N GLY A 73 -7.47 17.58 -7.40
CA GLY A 73 -6.54 16.50 -7.11
C GLY A 73 -7.24 15.29 -6.52
N THR A 74 -6.50 14.19 -6.38
CA THR A 74 -7.01 12.95 -5.80
C THR A 74 -6.33 12.61 -4.50
N VAL A 75 -7.09 12.03 -3.57
CA VAL A 75 -6.64 11.66 -2.24
C VAL A 75 -7.16 10.26 -1.89
N ALA A 76 -6.37 9.53 -1.12
CA ALA A 76 -6.78 8.30 -0.48
C ALA A 76 -7.31 8.60 0.92
N ARG A 77 -8.55 8.20 1.21
CA ARG A 77 -9.12 8.29 2.56
C ARG A 77 -8.64 7.11 3.38
N VAL A 78 -8.02 7.39 4.52
CA VAL A 78 -7.37 6.38 5.37
C VAL A 78 -8.02 6.35 6.74
N ARG A 79 -8.24 5.13 7.26
CA ARG A 79 -8.67 4.90 8.64
C ARG A 79 -7.49 4.56 9.54
N ILE A 80 -7.66 4.80 10.82
CA ILE A 80 -6.73 4.35 11.87
C ILE A 80 -6.54 2.82 11.74
N GLY A 81 -5.29 2.36 11.74
CA GLY A 81 -4.95 0.96 11.57
C GLY A 81 -4.93 0.46 10.12
N GLN A 82 -5.26 1.29 9.13
CA GLN A 82 -5.23 0.89 7.73
C GLN A 82 -3.79 0.90 7.17
N VAL A 83 -3.45 -0.16 6.44
CA VAL A 83 -2.12 -0.31 5.83
C VAL A 83 -1.98 0.63 4.64
N ILE A 84 -0.96 1.49 4.67
CA ILE A 84 -0.61 2.42 3.59
C ILE A 84 0.26 1.71 2.55
N MET A 85 1.40 1.15 3.01
CA MET A 85 2.41 0.53 2.16
C MET A 85 2.91 -0.77 2.78
N SER A 86 3.10 -1.78 1.94
CA SER A 86 3.62 -3.10 2.30
C SER A 86 4.87 -3.40 1.49
N VAL A 87 5.87 -4.00 2.13
CA VAL A 87 7.12 -4.43 1.45
C VAL A 87 7.35 -5.89 1.80
N ARG A 88 7.68 -6.71 0.80
CA ARG A 88 8.10 -8.11 0.96
C ARG A 88 9.54 -8.24 0.50
N THR A 89 10.40 -8.83 1.32
CA THR A 89 11.82 -9.11 1.00
C THR A 89 12.25 -10.42 1.66
N LYS A 90 13.50 -10.82 1.41
CA LYS A 90 14.20 -11.84 2.21
C LYS A 90 14.48 -11.32 3.63
N ALA A 91 14.58 -12.22 4.59
CA ALA A 91 14.79 -11.90 6.01
C ALA A 91 16.10 -11.13 6.28
N SER A 92 17.13 -11.34 5.45
CA SER A 92 18.40 -10.62 5.52
C SER A 92 18.27 -9.10 5.43
N ASN A 93 17.23 -8.59 4.74
CA ASN A 93 17.07 -7.17 4.44
C ASN A 93 16.15 -6.44 5.43
N LYS A 94 15.84 -7.07 6.57
CA LYS A 94 14.87 -6.60 7.56
C LYS A 94 15.12 -5.16 8.01
N GLU A 95 16.35 -4.83 8.37
CA GLU A 95 16.71 -3.51 8.90
C GLU A 95 16.58 -2.41 7.84
N HIS A 96 17.00 -2.72 6.60
CA HIS A 96 16.87 -1.80 5.47
C HIS A 96 15.40 -1.48 5.16
N ILE A 97 14.48 -2.44 5.27
CA ILE A 97 13.04 -2.16 5.09
C ILE A 97 12.52 -1.20 6.14
N ILE A 98 12.91 -1.40 7.40
CA ILE A 98 12.46 -0.54 8.52
C ILE A 98 12.92 0.89 8.25
N GLU A 99 14.18 1.08 7.84
CA GLU A 99 14.70 2.41 7.49
C GLU A 99 14.03 2.98 6.23
N ALA A 100 13.76 2.18 5.20
CA ALA A 100 13.04 2.61 4.01
C ALA A 100 11.63 3.13 4.36
N LEU A 101 10.92 2.40 5.22
CA LEU A 101 9.59 2.78 5.69
C LEU A 101 9.64 3.98 6.63
N ARG A 102 10.70 4.14 7.44
CA ARG A 102 10.91 5.34 8.26
C ARG A 102 11.08 6.57 7.38
N ARG A 103 11.87 6.47 6.31
CA ARG A 103 12.05 7.55 5.32
C ARG A 103 10.75 7.89 4.59
N ALA A 104 10.00 6.87 4.18
CA ALA A 104 8.70 7.05 3.53
C ALA A 104 7.66 7.69 4.46
N LYS A 105 7.68 7.37 5.75
CA LYS A 105 6.79 7.96 6.77
C LYS A 105 6.88 9.49 6.78
N PHE A 106 8.07 10.08 6.62
CA PHE A 106 8.22 11.54 6.58
C PHE A 106 7.57 12.24 5.37
N LYS A 107 7.08 11.47 4.40
CA LYS A 107 6.32 12.00 3.25
C LYS A 107 4.82 12.05 3.51
N PHE A 108 4.36 11.45 4.61
CA PHE A 108 2.96 11.49 5.01
C PHE A 108 2.75 12.48 6.16
N PRO A 109 1.60 13.18 6.19
CA PRO A 109 1.15 13.91 7.36
C PRO A 109 0.84 12.94 8.51
N GLY A 110 0.81 13.43 9.75
CA GLY A 110 0.38 12.62 10.89
C GLY A 110 1.36 11.55 11.36
N ARG A 111 0.86 10.62 12.17
CA ARG A 111 1.63 9.53 12.78
C ARG A 111 1.43 8.21 12.03
N GLN A 112 2.50 7.68 11.44
CA GLN A 112 2.52 6.31 10.91
C GLN A 112 3.31 5.36 11.81
N LYS A 113 2.86 4.10 11.87
CA LYS A 113 3.52 3.00 12.57
C LYS A 113 4.08 1.99 11.59
N ILE A 114 5.27 1.45 11.92
CA ILE A 114 5.91 0.39 11.16
C ILE A 114 5.71 -0.90 11.94
N HIS A 115 5.10 -1.89 11.30
CA HIS A 115 4.85 -3.20 11.89
C HIS A 115 5.48 -4.26 11.00
N MET A 116 6.07 -5.26 11.64
CA MET A 116 6.45 -6.51 10.99
C MET A 116 5.25 -7.44 11.00
N SER A 117 4.84 -7.88 9.82
CA SER A 117 3.74 -8.82 9.67
C SER A 117 4.19 -10.22 10.09
N LYS A 118 3.33 -10.95 10.81
CA LYS A 118 3.50 -12.41 11.05
C LYS A 118 3.19 -13.25 9.81
N LYS A 119 2.62 -12.63 8.76
CA LYS A 119 2.19 -13.31 7.53
C LYS A 119 3.35 -13.57 6.58
N TYR A 120 3.23 -14.63 5.77
CA TYR A 120 4.19 -14.92 4.71
C TYR A 120 4.06 -13.90 3.56
N GLY A 121 4.85 -12.83 3.61
CA GLY A 121 4.87 -11.78 2.60
C GLY A 121 3.51 -11.10 2.39
N PHE A 122 2.95 -11.23 1.18
CA PHE A 122 1.66 -10.62 0.80
C PHE A 122 0.47 -11.58 0.89
N THR A 123 0.69 -12.78 1.42
CA THR A 123 -0.36 -13.78 1.60
C THR A 123 -1.20 -13.49 2.84
N LYS A 124 -2.28 -14.27 3.01
CA LYS A 124 -3.15 -14.18 4.19
C LYS A 124 -2.68 -15.06 5.34
N PHE A 125 -1.79 -16.02 5.08
CA PHE A 125 -1.33 -17.07 6.00
C PHE A 125 -0.13 -16.62 6.84
N ASN A 126 0.02 -17.19 8.03
CA ASN A 126 1.17 -16.95 8.89
C ASN A 126 2.43 -17.60 8.28
N ALA A 127 3.60 -17.00 8.54
CA ALA A 127 4.86 -17.54 8.04
C ALA A 127 5.22 -18.91 8.65
N VAL A 128 4.83 -19.16 9.90
CA VAL A 128 5.11 -20.42 10.63
C VAL A 128 4.40 -21.60 9.99
N ASP A 129 3.14 -21.42 9.59
CA ASP A 129 2.30 -22.50 9.06
C ASP A 129 2.47 -22.69 7.55
N PHE A 130 3.09 -21.72 6.86
CA PHE A 130 3.07 -21.63 5.40
C PHE A 130 3.80 -22.80 4.73
N ASP A 131 4.96 -23.19 5.26
CA ASP A 131 5.78 -24.27 4.69
C ASP A 131 5.07 -25.63 4.82
N GLN A 132 4.42 -25.88 5.97
CA GLN A 132 3.57 -27.05 6.17
C GLN A 132 2.37 -27.04 5.20
N MET A 133 1.67 -25.92 5.07
CA MET A 133 0.55 -25.81 4.13
C MET A 133 0.95 -26.00 2.66
N MET A 134 2.20 -25.66 2.31
CA MET A 134 2.76 -25.88 0.98
C MET A 134 3.14 -27.35 0.78
N ALA A 135 3.74 -28.00 1.78
CA ALA A 135 4.05 -29.42 1.76
C ALA A 135 2.78 -30.30 1.65
N GLU A 136 1.72 -29.92 2.36
CA GLU A 136 0.39 -30.56 2.29
C GLU A 136 -0.36 -30.25 0.98
N LYS A 137 0.23 -29.50 0.03
CA LYS A 137 -0.42 -29.03 -1.21
C LYS A 137 -1.76 -28.31 -0.98
N ARG A 138 -1.97 -27.74 0.21
CA ARG A 138 -3.14 -26.89 0.53
C ARG A 138 -3.02 -25.48 -0.03
N VAL A 139 -1.80 -25.06 -0.34
CA VAL A 139 -1.49 -23.76 -0.92
C VAL A 139 -0.58 -24.00 -2.12
N ILE A 140 -1.03 -23.59 -3.31
CA ILE A 140 -0.23 -23.68 -4.53
C ILE A 140 0.25 -22.27 -4.94
N PRO A 141 1.52 -22.13 -5.37
CA PRO A 141 2.03 -20.89 -5.94
C PRO A 141 1.19 -20.42 -7.13
N ASP A 142 0.81 -19.14 -7.13
CA ASP A 142 0.06 -18.50 -8.23
C ASP A 142 0.73 -17.15 -8.55
N GLY A 143 1.94 -17.25 -9.10
CA GLY A 143 2.82 -16.11 -9.37
C GLY A 143 3.23 -15.37 -8.10
N CYS A 144 2.84 -14.09 -7.97
CA CYS A 144 3.16 -13.31 -6.77
C CYS A 144 2.33 -13.75 -5.53
N GLY A 145 1.17 -14.33 -5.77
CA GLY A 145 0.22 -14.77 -4.77
C GLY A 145 0.27 -16.27 -4.54
N VAL A 146 -0.74 -16.75 -3.82
CA VAL A 146 -0.98 -18.17 -3.64
C VAL A 146 -2.45 -18.46 -3.76
N LYS A 147 -2.76 -19.64 -4.28
CA LYS A 147 -4.11 -20.17 -4.35
C LYS A 147 -4.33 -21.16 -3.22
N TYR A 148 -5.32 -20.87 -2.38
CA TYR A 148 -5.77 -21.82 -1.38
C TYR A 148 -6.60 -22.91 -2.03
N ILE A 149 -6.32 -24.17 -1.69
CA ILE A 149 -7.10 -25.32 -2.10
C ILE A 149 -7.98 -25.73 -0.91
N PRO A 150 -9.30 -25.54 -1.01
CA PRO A 150 -10.20 -26.05 0.00
C PRO A 150 -10.28 -27.57 -0.07
N SER A 151 -10.67 -28.20 1.04
CA SER A 151 -11.02 -29.63 1.09
C SER A 151 -12.34 -29.95 0.35
N THR A 152 -13.07 -28.92 -0.09
CA THR A 152 -14.35 -29.03 -0.78
C THR A 152 -14.19 -28.81 -2.29
N GLY A 153 -14.80 -29.70 -3.08
CA GLY A 153 -14.80 -29.62 -4.54
C GLY A 153 -14.80 -31.00 -5.19
N PRO A 154 -14.79 -31.07 -6.53
CA PRO A 154 -14.78 -32.36 -7.24
C PRO A 154 -13.55 -33.20 -6.86
N LEU A 155 -13.76 -34.46 -6.45
CA LEU A 155 -12.70 -35.37 -6.05
C LEU A 155 -11.64 -35.55 -7.15
N ALA A 156 -12.05 -35.53 -8.41
CA ALA A 156 -11.14 -35.59 -9.56
C ALA A 156 -10.09 -34.45 -9.54
N ARG A 157 -10.49 -33.24 -9.13
CA ARG A 157 -9.57 -32.09 -9.01
C ARG A 157 -8.59 -32.30 -7.86
N TRP A 158 -9.06 -32.79 -6.72
CA TRP A 158 -8.21 -33.12 -5.58
C TRP A 158 -7.16 -34.18 -5.94
N LYS A 159 -7.60 -35.27 -6.60
CA LYS A 159 -6.72 -36.34 -7.09
C LYS A 159 -5.64 -35.83 -8.04
N LYS A 160 -5.97 -34.93 -8.97
CA LYS A 160 -4.99 -34.33 -9.89
C LYS A 160 -3.90 -33.53 -9.18
N ILE A 161 -4.25 -32.83 -8.10
CA ILE A 161 -3.30 -32.02 -7.33
C ILE A 161 -2.38 -32.91 -6.48
N HIS A 162 -2.95 -33.97 -5.89
CA HIS A 162 -2.26 -34.88 -4.98
C HIS A 162 -1.66 -36.12 -5.67
N ALA A 163 -1.85 -36.24 -6.99
CA ALA A 163 -1.11 -37.19 -7.79
C ALA A 163 0.39 -36.95 -7.58
N ILE A 164 1.11 -38.05 -7.36
CA ILE A 164 2.56 -38.10 -7.17
C ILE A 164 3.22 -37.74 -8.49
#